data_AF-A0A363TY50-F1
#
_entry.id   AF-A0A363TY50-F1
#
_cell.length_a   1.000
_cell.length_b   1.000
_cell.length_c   1.000
_cell.angle_alpha   90.00
_cell.angle_beta   90.00
_cell.angle_gamma   90.00
#
_symmetry.space_group_name_H-M   'P 1'
#
loop_
_entity.id
_entity.type
_entity.pdbx_description
1 polymer ?
#
loop_
_entity_poly.entity_id
_entity_poly.type
_entity_poly.pdbx_seq_one_letter_code
_entity_poly.pdbx_strand_id
1 'polypeptide(L)'
;MAPIRVLPGRGFMFCAKCGRDLPEGAAFCMNCGAPVKPDLPGGTAAGSGIDEIGLFVGKNSGYYSTAFRKFNIRGVETFAPTWNWAAFLYNFWWMLYRKLYLWALAWFFLTLIPIFGFAFWIAAGITGNYLYYRHATSKIREAKSVQPPDQLTAVLVELGGVNGWVIPVAVVVMTGFLLLAILFGYGVGFFCSFARKGVGI
;
A
#
# COMPACT_ATOMS: atom_id res chain seq x y z
N MET A 1 36.98 22.29 24.35
CA MET A 1 35.56 21.98 24.05
C MET A 1 35.10 22.94 22.96
N ALA A 2 34.94 22.46 21.73
CA ALA A 2 34.44 23.26 20.61
C ALA A 2 32.91 23.04 20.48
N PRO A 3 32.11 24.06 20.14
CA PRO A 3 30.67 23.89 19.97
C PRO A 3 30.36 23.02 18.75
N ILE A 4 29.42 22.09 18.91
CA ILE A 4 28.87 21.23 17.86
C ILE A 4 28.21 22.13 16.81
N ARG A 5 28.81 22.23 15.61
CA ARG A 5 28.14 22.84 14.44
C ARG A 5 27.06 21.87 13.96
N VAL A 6 25.80 22.25 14.14
CA VAL A 6 24.66 21.62 13.45
C VAL A 6 24.83 21.94 11.96
N LEU A 7 25.15 20.94 11.14
CA LEU A 7 25.16 21.09 9.69
C LEU A 7 23.70 21.21 9.20
N PRO A 8 23.36 22.22 8.38
CA PRO A 8 22.01 22.37 7.85
C PRO A 8 21.65 21.15 7.00
N GLY A 9 20.42 20.68 7.19
CA GLY A 9 19.94 19.39 6.70
C GLY A 9 20.16 19.18 5.20
N ARG A 10 20.59 17.96 4.87
CA ARG A 10 20.47 17.39 3.53
C ARG A 10 18.97 17.23 3.21
N GLY A 11 18.37 18.28 2.68
CA GLY A 11 17.05 18.21 2.07
C GLY A 11 17.17 17.44 0.76
N PHE A 12 16.81 16.17 0.76
CA PHE A 12 16.54 15.48 -0.50
C PHE A 12 15.37 16.20 -1.18
N MET A 13 15.62 16.83 -2.34
CA MET A 13 14.55 17.37 -3.19
C MET A 13 13.98 16.24 -4.02
N PHE A 14 12.68 16.29 -4.36
CA PHE A 14 12.02 15.23 -5.13
C PHE A 14 11.24 15.83 -6.29
N CYS A 15 11.15 15.10 -7.40
CA CYS A 15 10.40 15.57 -8.57
C CYS A 15 8.89 15.53 -8.32
N ALA A 16 8.20 16.67 -8.46
CA ALA A 16 6.74 16.75 -8.35
C ALA A 16 5.96 15.93 -9.39
N LYS A 17 6.57 15.58 -10.53
CA LYS A 17 5.93 14.82 -11.61
C LYS A 17 6.07 13.30 -11.42
N CYS A 18 7.28 12.81 -11.12
CA CYS A 18 7.52 11.36 -11.05
C CYS A 18 7.89 10.83 -9.66
N GLY A 19 8.17 11.72 -8.70
CA GLY A 19 8.44 11.37 -7.30
C GLY A 19 9.84 10.82 -7.00
N ARG A 20 10.78 10.86 -7.96
CA ARG A 20 12.18 10.42 -7.76
C ARG A 20 12.99 11.53 -7.10
N ASP A 21 13.94 11.13 -6.28
CA ASP A 21 14.97 11.96 -5.68
C ASP A 21 15.71 12.74 -6.76
N LEU A 22 15.91 14.02 -6.48
CA LEU A 22 16.63 14.96 -7.33
C LEU A 22 17.96 15.30 -6.66
N PRO A 23 19.05 15.38 -7.44
CA PRO A 23 20.26 15.99 -6.95
C PRO A 23 20.01 17.47 -6.64
N GLU A 24 20.73 17.99 -5.65
CA GLU A 24 20.61 19.37 -5.20
C GLU A 24 20.90 20.34 -6.36
N GLY A 25 19.99 21.29 -6.61
CA GLY A 25 20.12 22.24 -7.72
C GLY A 25 19.73 21.72 -9.11
N ALA A 26 19.11 20.54 -9.24
CA ALA A 26 18.64 20.04 -10.53
C ALA A 26 17.59 20.97 -11.17
N ALA A 27 17.82 21.43 -12.40
CA ALA A 27 16.84 22.21 -13.17
C ALA A 27 15.75 21.32 -13.81
N PHE A 28 16.06 20.04 -14.07
CA PHE A 28 15.16 19.07 -14.68
C PHE A 28 15.31 17.70 -14.03
N CYS A 29 14.22 16.94 -13.97
CA CYS A 29 14.24 15.58 -13.47
C CYS A 29 14.89 14.62 -14.47
N MET A 30 16.01 14.01 -14.07
CA MET A 30 16.78 13.05 -14.88
C MET A 30 16.00 11.78 -15.26
N ASN A 31 14.83 11.53 -14.64
CA ASN A 31 14.01 10.36 -14.94
C ASN A 31 12.80 10.64 -15.85
N CYS A 32 12.15 11.79 -15.69
CA CYS A 32 10.88 12.07 -16.38
C CYS A 32 10.88 13.36 -17.21
N GLY A 33 12.01 14.09 -17.23
CA GLY A 33 12.20 15.32 -18.00
C GLY A 33 11.39 16.52 -17.49
N ALA A 34 10.71 16.41 -16.35
CA ALA A 34 9.95 17.54 -15.80
C ALA A 34 10.88 18.68 -15.35
N PRO A 35 10.56 19.95 -15.63
CA PRO A 35 11.26 21.07 -15.03
C PRO A 35 11.06 21.05 -13.52
N VAL A 36 12.15 21.18 -12.78
CA VAL A 36 12.15 21.28 -11.34
C VAL A 36 11.98 22.75 -11.03
N LYS A 37 10.83 23.11 -10.46
CA LYS A 37 10.69 24.43 -9.86
C LYS A 37 11.43 24.36 -8.52
N PRO A 38 12.26 25.36 -8.17
CA PRO A 38 12.78 25.46 -6.82
C PRO A 38 11.56 25.65 -5.91
N ASP A 39 11.16 24.55 -5.27
CA ASP A 39 10.04 24.56 -4.37
C ASP A 39 10.48 25.37 -3.14
N LEU A 40 9.89 26.55 -2.97
CA LEU A 40 9.68 27.13 -1.65
C LEU A 40 9.23 25.99 -0.73
N PRO A 41 9.80 25.85 0.49
CA PRO A 41 9.65 24.69 1.34
C PRO A 41 8.19 24.25 1.37
N GLY A 42 7.92 23.19 0.61
CA GLY A 42 6.59 22.76 0.27
C GLY A 42 5.95 22.16 1.50
N GLY A 43 5.04 22.93 2.10
CA GLY A 43 3.89 22.41 2.83
C GLY A 43 4.19 21.31 3.84
N THR A 44 5.02 21.59 4.84
CA THR A 44 4.79 21.04 6.17
C THR A 44 3.49 21.62 6.68
N ALA A 45 2.37 20.92 6.46
CA ALA A 45 1.25 21.06 7.37
C ALA A 45 1.80 20.77 8.78
N ALA A 46 1.60 21.73 9.67
CA ALA A 46 2.19 21.82 11.00
C ALA A 46 2.27 20.48 11.77
N GLY A 47 3.42 20.24 12.40
CA GLY A 47 3.59 19.26 13.48
C GLY A 47 4.89 18.47 13.40
N SER A 48 5.87 18.83 14.24
CA SER A 48 7.08 18.07 14.65
C SER A 48 7.99 17.50 13.56
N GLY A 49 9.31 17.63 13.70
CA GLY A 49 10.32 17.02 12.80
C GLY A 49 10.37 15.48 12.79
N ILE A 50 9.26 14.80 13.11
CA ILE A 50 9.11 13.34 13.15
C ILE A 50 8.49 12.85 11.83
N ASP A 51 9.02 11.76 11.28
CA ASP A 51 8.47 11.10 10.09
C ASP A 51 7.25 10.25 10.48
N GLU A 52 6.09 10.88 10.63
CA GLU A 52 4.84 10.25 11.09
C GLU A 52 4.37 9.14 10.15
N ILE A 53 4.50 9.37 8.85
CA ILE A 53 4.17 8.36 7.83
C ILE A 53 5.14 7.20 7.95
N GLY A 54 6.44 7.48 8.15
CA GLY A 54 7.43 6.44 8.39
C GLY A 54 7.14 5.60 9.63
N LEU A 55 6.76 6.24 10.74
CA LEU A 55 6.39 5.58 11.99
C LEU A 55 5.15 4.70 11.82
N PHE A 56 4.10 5.22 11.17
CA PHE A 56 2.86 4.47 10.92
C PHE A 56 3.06 3.33 9.92
N VAL A 57 3.86 3.53 8.87
CA VAL A 57 4.08 2.50 7.83
C VAL A 57 5.06 1.42 8.27
N GLY A 58 6.12 1.79 8.98
CA GLY A 58 7.20 0.90 9.40
C GLY A 58 8.19 0.55 8.27
N LYS A 59 8.60 -0.72 8.21
CA LYS A 59 9.72 -1.24 7.37
C LYS A 59 9.71 -0.82 5.89
N ASN A 60 8.55 -0.53 5.31
CA ASN A 60 8.40 -0.15 3.89
C ASN A 60 8.07 1.34 3.68
N SER A 61 8.40 2.20 4.65
CA SER A 61 8.09 3.64 4.63
C SER A 61 8.53 4.34 3.35
N GLY A 62 9.77 4.13 2.89
CA GLY A 62 10.29 4.80 1.70
C GLY A 62 9.44 4.60 0.43
N TYR A 63 8.94 3.38 0.21
CA TYR A 63 8.02 3.08 -0.89
C TYR A 63 6.69 3.82 -0.72
N TYR A 64 6.06 3.70 0.45
CA TYR A 64 4.73 4.27 0.69
C TYR A 64 4.76 5.78 0.74
N SER A 65 5.77 6.40 1.35
CA SER A 65 5.94 7.86 1.32
C SER A 65 6.03 8.36 -0.12
N THR A 66 6.73 7.63 -0.99
CA THR A 66 6.81 7.98 -2.43
C THR A 66 5.49 7.82 -3.16
N ALA A 67 4.73 6.75 -2.87
CA ALA A 67 3.40 6.58 -3.43
C ALA A 67 2.42 7.66 -2.93
N PHE A 68 2.44 7.96 -1.63
CA PHE A 68 1.53 8.87 -0.94
C PHE A 68 1.67 10.32 -1.41
N ARG A 69 2.89 10.76 -1.72
CA ARG A 69 3.15 12.09 -2.31
C ARG A 69 2.33 12.35 -3.58
N LYS A 70 2.00 11.31 -4.35
CA LYS A 70 1.20 11.45 -5.57
C LYS A 70 -0.27 11.76 -5.32
N PHE A 71 -0.75 11.55 -4.09
CA PHE A 71 -2.15 11.73 -3.70
C PHE A 71 -2.40 13.01 -2.90
N ASN A 72 -1.35 13.74 -2.56
CA ASN A 72 -1.46 15.01 -1.85
C ASN A 72 -0.58 16.05 -2.54
N ILE A 73 -1.23 16.85 -3.40
CA ILE A 73 -0.55 17.90 -4.15
C ILE A 73 -0.95 19.22 -3.50
N ARG A 74 0.01 19.86 -2.84
CA ARG A 74 -0.17 21.19 -2.19
C ARG A 74 -1.28 21.20 -1.13
N GLY A 75 -1.41 20.13 -0.35
CA GLY A 75 -2.44 20.01 0.69
C GLY A 75 -3.81 19.59 0.18
N VAL A 76 -3.97 19.43 -1.14
CA VAL A 76 -5.21 18.93 -1.73
C VAL A 76 -5.08 17.43 -1.98
N GLU A 77 -6.00 16.67 -1.40
CA GLU A 77 -6.09 15.23 -1.65
C GLU A 77 -6.64 14.98 -3.05
N THR A 78 -5.88 14.28 -3.88
CA THR A 78 -6.27 13.92 -5.25
C THR A 78 -6.06 12.43 -5.47
N PHE A 79 -6.97 11.81 -6.22
CA PHE A 79 -6.75 10.44 -6.67
C PHE A 79 -5.79 10.45 -7.86
N ALA A 80 -4.79 9.56 -7.82
CA ALA A 80 -3.94 9.25 -8.96
C ALA A 80 -3.84 7.72 -9.09
N PRO A 81 -3.97 7.14 -10.30
CA PRO A 81 -3.78 5.71 -10.48
C PRO A 81 -2.30 5.36 -10.22
N THR A 82 -2.06 4.36 -9.36
CA THR A 82 -0.70 3.84 -9.09
C THR A 82 -0.75 2.34 -8.97
N TRP A 83 0.36 1.65 -9.24
CA TRP A 83 0.38 0.19 -9.16
C TRP A 83 0.88 -0.30 -7.80
N ASN A 84 0.14 -1.21 -7.19
CA ASN A 84 0.52 -1.97 -6.00
C ASN A 84 0.46 -3.47 -6.29
N TRP A 85 1.65 -4.08 -6.40
CA TRP A 85 1.78 -5.52 -6.68
C TRP A 85 1.14 -6.41 -5.63
N ALA A 86 1.24 -6.03 -4.36
CA ALA A 86 0.72 -6.84 -3.27
C ALA A 86 -0.82 -6.77 -3.22
N ALA A 87 -1.41 -5.61 -3.47
CA ALA A 87 -2.86 -5.46 -3.60
C ALA A 87 -3.39 -6.20 -4.83
N PHE A 88 -2.66 -6.21 -5.95
CA PHE A 88 -3.04 -6.98 -7.14
C PHE A 88 -3.03 -8.49 -6.88
N LEU A 89 -1.92 -9.06 -6.38
CA LEU A 89 -1.75 -10.52 -6.24
C LEU A 89 -2.47 -11.10 -5.02
N TYR A 90 -2.53 -10.34 -3.93
CA TYR A 90 -3.03 -10.81 -2.64
C TYR A 90 -4.32 -10.11 -2.22
N ASN A 91 -4.84 -9.18 -3.02
CA ASN A 91 -6.19 -8.62 -2.93
C ASN A 91 -6.64 -8.32 -1.48
N PHE A 92 -7.66 -9.03 -0.97
CA PHE A 92 -8.15 -8.83 0.40
C PHE A 92 -7.12 -9.21 1.48
N TRP A 93 -6.24 -10.19 1.24
CA TRP A 93 -5.18 -10.57 2.17
C TRP A 93 -4.18 -9.43 2.39
N TRP A 94 -3.82 -8.69 1.34
CA TRP A 94 -2.96 -7.52 1.49
C TRP A 94 -3.63 -6.42 2.32
N MET A 95 -4.93 -6.18 2.10
CA MET A 95 -5.70 -5.22 2.89
C MET A 95 -5.75 -5.62 4.36
N LEU A 96 -6.03 -6.89 4.64
CA LEU A 96 -6.04 -7.45 5.99
C LEU A 96 -4.66 -7.36 6.67
N TYR A 97 -3.60 -7.66 5.92
CA TYR A 97 -2.20 -7.53 6.36
C TYR A 97 -1.85 -6.08 6.74
N ARG A 98 -2.38 -5.09 6.01
CA ARG A 98 -2.16 -3.64 6.26
C ARG A 98 -3.22 -2.98 7.14
N LYS A 99 -4.01 -3.77 7.87
CA LYS A 99 -5.04 -3.31 8.82
C LYS A 99 -6.20 -2.52 8.18
N LEU A 100 -6.40 -2.64 6.87
CA LEU A 100 -7.51 -2.03 6.13
C LEU A 100 -8.77 -2.89 6.26
N TYR A 101 -9.24 -3.17 7.48
CA TYR A 101 -10.25 -4.22 7.74
C TYR A 101 -11.58 -4.01 7.03
N LEU A 102 -12.10 -2.77 7.02
CA LEU A 102 -13.35 -2.44 6.34
C LEU A 102 -13.24 -2.65 4.82
N TRP A 103 -12.11 -2.23 4.23
CA TRP A 103 -11.85 -2.44 2.81
C TRP A 103 -11.61 -3.92 2.49
N ALA A 104 -10.91 -4.65 3.36
CA ALA A 104 -10.71 -6.09 3.21
C ALA A 104 -12.05 -6.85 3.19
N LEU A 105 -12.98 -6.50 4.08
CA LEU A 105 -14.32 -7.09 4.12
C LEU A 105 -15.12 -6.78 2.85
N ALA A 106 -15.13 -5.51 2.43
CA ALA A 106 -15.82 -5.10 1.20
C ALA A 106 -15.24 -5.82 -0.04
N TRP A 107 -13.92 -5.87 -0.16
CA TRP A 107 -13.24 -6.54 -1.26
C TRP A 107 -13.46 -8.06 -1.25
N PHE A 108 -13.49 -8.69 -0.08
CA PHE A 108 -13.78 -10.12 0.05
C PHE A 108 -15.15 -10.46 -0.57
N PHE A 109 -16.22 -9.76 -0.18
CA PHE A 109 -17.55 -10.04 -0.75
C PHE A 109 -17.64 -9.72 -2.24
N LEU A 110 -16.98 -8.65 -2.70
CA LEU A 110 -16.96 -8.30 -4.12
C LEU A 110 -16.27 -9.37 -4.98
N THR A 111 -15.25 -10.06 -4.45
CA THR A 111 -14.60 -11.18 -5.15
C THR A 111 -15.47 -12.44 -5.28
N LEU A 112 -16.53 -12.58 -4.47
CA LEU A 112 -17.45 -13.71 -4.55
C LEU A 112 -18.44 -13.58 -5.71
N ILE A 113 -18.57 -12.39 -6.29
CA ILE A 113 -19.48 -12.13 -7.41
C ILE A 113 -18.74 -12.49 -8.73
N PRO A 114 -19.19 -13.52 -9.47
CA PRO A 114 -18.45 -14.03 -10.62
C PRO A 114 -18.25 -13.01 -11.75
N ILE A 115 -19.12 -11.99 -11.84
CA ILE A 115 -19.09 -10.97 -12.90
C ILE A 115 -17.89 -10.03 -12.81
N PHE A 116 -17.29 -9.87 -11.61
CA PHE A 116 -16.22 -8.89 -11.39
C PHE A 116 -14.80 -9.47 -11.56
N GLY A 117 -14.67 -10.79 -11.67
CA GLY A 117 -13.49 -11.54 -12.15
C GLY A 117 -12.11 -10.88 -11.97
N PHE A 118 -11.32 -10.88 -13.04
CA PHE A 118 -9.96 -10.32 -13.04
C PHE A 118 -9.94 -8.78 -13.02
N ALA A 119 -11.03 -8.13 -13.44
CA ALA A 119 -11.16 -6.67 -13.40
C ALA A 119 -11.00 -6.13 -11.96
N PHE A 120 -11.52 -6.87 -10.99
CA PHE A 120 -11.41 -6.50 -9.58
C PHE A 120 -9.98 -6.59 -9.03
N TRP A 121 -9.21 -7.56 -9.52
CA TRP A 121 -7.79 -7.71 -9.17
C TRP A 121 -6.98 -6.53 -9.70
N ILE A 122 -7.22 -6.14 -10.96
CA ILE A 122 -6.62 -4.94 -11.56
C ILE A 122 -7.02 -3.68 -10.76
N ALA A 123 -8.29 -3.55 -10.40
CA ALA A 123 -8.78 -2.42 -9.61
C ALA A 123 -8.10 -2.36 -8.23
N ALA A 124 -7.89 -3.49 -7.56
CA ALA A 124 -7.12 -3.57 -6.32
C ALA A 124 -5.67 -3.13 -6.53
N GLY A 125 -5.04 -3.55 -7.63
CA GLY A 125 -3.69 -3.12 -8.02
C GLY A 125 -3.58 -1.61 -8.22
N ILE A 126 -4.56 -0.99 -8.89
CA ILE A 126 -4.58 0.45 -9.21
C ILE A 126 -4.90 1.31 -7.98
N THR A 127 -5.82 0.85 -7.12
CA THR A 127 -6.35 1.66 -6.02
C THR A 127 -5.68 1.37 -4.68
N GLY A 128 -4.96 0.25 -4.53
CA GLY A 128 -4.41 -0.21 -3.26
C GLY A 128 -3.61 0.85 -2.50
N ASN A 129 -2.66 1.52 -3.16
CA ASN A 129 -1.87 2.58 -2.51
C ASN A 129 -2.71 3.78 -2.07
N TYR A 130 -3.74 4.15 -2.84
CA TYR A 130 -4.62 5.26 -2.51
C TYR A 130 -5.52 4.93 -1.32
N LEU A 131 -6.08 3.71 -1.28
CA LEU A 131 -6.85 3.23 -0.13
C LEU A 131 -6.01 3.23 1.15
N TYR A 132 -4.76 2.77 1.04
CA TYR A 132 -3.84 2.79 2.18
C TYR A 132 -3.41 4.20 2.58
N TYR A 133 -3.18 5.10 1.61
CA TYR A 133 -2.92 6.52 1.87
C TYR A 133 -4.04 7.13 2.71
N ARG A 134 -5.29 7.05 2.25
CA ARG A 134 -6.44 7.64 2.95
C ARG A 134 -6.62 7.06 4.34
N HIS A 135 -6.39 5.76 4.50
CA HIS A 135 -6.47 5.12 5.81
C HIS A 135 -5.37 5.62 6.75
N ALA A 136 -4.13 5.64 6.29
CA ALA A 136 -2.98 6.09 7.08
C ALA A 136 -3.11 7.56 7.48
N THR A 137 -3.41 8.45 6.53
CA THR A 137 -3.55 9.89 6.82
C THR A 137 -4.71 10.17 7.76
N SER A 138 -5.84 9.49 7.59
CA SER A 138 -6.98 9.60 8.51
C SER A 138 -6.61 9.19 9.93
N LYS A 139 -5.94 8.03 10.10
CA LYS A 139 -5.53 7.53 11.42
C LYS A 139 -4.47 8.38 12.09
N ILE A 140 -3.49 8.89 11.33
CA ILE A 140 -2.49 9.82 11.85
C ILE A 140 -3.15 11.13 12.30
N ARG A 141 -4.06 11.68 11.51
CA ARG A 141 -4.79 12.91 11.84
C ARG A 141 -5.64 12.74 13.11
N GLU A 142 -6.34 11.61 13.22
CA GLU A 142 -7.11 11.25 14.42
C GLU A 142 -6.20 11.16 15.65
N ALA A 143 -5.09 10.41 15.57
CA ALA A 143 -4.13 10.27 16.66
C ALA A 143 -3.56 11.63 17.11
N LYS A 144 -3.17 12.50 16.16
CA LYS A 144 -2.72 13.87 16.45
C LYS A 144 -3.74 14.73 17.18
N SER A 145 -5.03 14.53 16.88
CA SER A 145 -6.10 15.34 17.47
C SER A 145 -6.40 14.97 18.92
N VAL A 146 -6.00 13.76 19.34
CA VAL A 146 -6.32 13.21 20.67
C VAL A 146 -5.08 13.12 21.56
N GLN A 147 -3.93 12.78 20.98
CA GLN A 147 -2.74 12.37 21.75
C GLN A 147 -1.73 13.50 21.94
N PRO A 148 -1.10 13.59 23.12
CA PRO A 148 0.06 14.45 23.36
C PRO A 148 1.28 14.10 22.46
N PRO A 149 2.14 15.08 22.10
CA PRO A 149 3.28 14.86 21.20
C PRO A 149 4.28 13.79 21.67
N ASP A 150 4.46 13.62 22.99
CA ASP A 150 5.34 12.63 23.59
C ASP A 150 4.84 11.18 23.40
N GLN A 151 3.52 10.98 23.40
CA GLN A 151 2.90 9.66 23.22
C GLN A 151 2.58 9.34 21.75
N LEU A 152 2.49 10.37 20.90
CA LEU A 152 2.11 10.22 19.49
C LEU A 152 2.96 9.18 18.76
N THR A 153 4.29 9.18 18.97
CA THR A 153 5.20 8.22 18.31
C THR A 153 4.84 6.78 18.62
N ALA A 154 4.61 6.46 19.90
CA ALA A 154 4.25 5.10 20.33
C ALA A 154 2.90 4.68 19.74
N VAL A 155 1.91 5.59 19.79
CA VAL A 155 0.56 5.36 19.24
C VAL A 155 0.60 5.14 17.73
N LEU A 156 1.38 5.90 16.97
CA LEU A 156 1.50 5.72 15.52
C LEU A 156 2.08 4.35 15.14
N VAL A 157 3.10 3.89 15.89
CA VAL A 157 3.69 2.57 15.68
C VAL A 157 2.69 1.46 16.00
N GLU A 158 1.88 1.63 17.04
CA GLU A 158 0.85 0.65 17.45
C GLU A 158 -0.32 0.58 16.46
N LEU A 159 -0.87 1.74 16.07
CA LEU A 159 -1.97 1.82 15.10
C LEU A 159 -1.55 1.34 13.71
N GLY A 160 -0.31 1.66 13.33
CA GLY A 160 0.28 1.34 12.05
C GLY A 160 0.82 -0.09 11.93
N GLY A 161 1.86 -0.26 11.14
CA GLY A 161 2.53 -1.53 10.94
C GLY A 161 1.71 -2.55 10.14
N VAL A 162 1.89 -3.83 10.47
CA VAL A 162 1.35 -4.96 9.72
C VAL A 162 0.91 -6.09 10.65
N ASN A 163 -0.06 -6.89 10.22
CA ASN A 163 -0.51 -8.07 10.94
C ASN A 163 0.27 -9.31 10.48
N GLY A 164 1.34 -9.66 11.20
CA GLY A 164 2.23 -10.77 10.82
C GLY A 164 1.54 -12.14 10.70
N TRP A 165 0.51 -12.39 11.52
CA TRP A 165 -0.27 -13.63 11.51
C TRP A 165 -1.03 -13.87 10.19
N VAL A 166 -1.30 -12.81 9.42
CA VAL A 166 -2.06 -12.91 8.16
C VAL A 166 -1.30 -13.73 7.13
N ILE A 167 0.04 -13.66 7.12
CA ILE A 167 0.87 -14.39 6.15
C ILE A 167 0.70 -15.91 6.27
N PRO A 168 0.96 -16.56 7.43
CA PRO A 168 0.80 -18.01 7.54
C PRO A 168 -0.65 -18.45 7.33
N VAL A 169 -1.63 -17.69 7.79
CA VAL A 169 -3.05 -18.00 7.54
C VAL A 169 -3.38 -17.94 6.04
N ALA A 170 -2.95 -16.89 5.35
CA ALA A 170 -3.15 -16.76 3.90
C ALA A 170 -2.50 -17.93 3.16
N VAL A 171 -1.28 -18.31 3.53
CA VAL A 171 -0.58 -19.46 2.92
C VAL A 171 -1.36 -20.75 3.09
N VAL A 172 -1.80 -21.08 4.32
CA VAL A 172 -2.55 -22.31 4.59
C VAL A 172 -3.88 -22.33 3.84
N VAL A 173 -4.60 -21.22 3.81
CA VAL A 173 -5.89 -21.14 3.12
C VAL A 173 -5.71 -21.26 1.61
N MET A 174 -4.76 -20.53 1.03
CA MET A 174 -4.51 -20.55 -0.42
C MET A 174 -4.00 -21.92 -0.89
N THR A 175 -3.11 -22.58 -0.13
CA THR A 175 -2.65 -23.94 -0.47
C THR A 175 -3.78 -24.96 -0.32
N GLY A 176 -4.61 -24.85 0.72
CA GLY A 176 -5.80 -25.69 0.89
C GLY A 176 -6.76 -25.57 -0.29
N PHE A 177 -7.10 -24.36 -0.72
CA PHE A 177 -7.95 -24.13 -1.89
C PHE A 177 -7.33 -24.67 -3.19
N LEU A 178 -6.02 -24.50 -3.38
CA LEU A 178 -5.32 -25.05 -4.54
C LEU A 178 -5.37 -26.58 -4.58
N LEU A 179 -5.12 -27.25 -3.45
CA LEU A 179 -5.21 -28.71 -3.35
C LEU A 179 -6.63 -29.20 -3.61
N LEU A 180 -7.64 -28.53 -3.05
CA LEU A 180 -9.05 -28.86 -3.30
C LEU A 180 -9.41 -28.73 -4.79
N ALA A 181 -8.97 -27.65 -5.45
CA ALA A 181 -9.20 -27.45 -6.89
C ALA A 181 -8.53 -28.54 -7.75
N ILE A 182 -7.30 -28.93 -7.39
CA ILE A 182 -6.57 -30.02 -8.06
C ILE A 182 -7.31 -31.36 -7.88
N LEU A 183 -7.69 -31.70 -6.65
CA LEU A 183 -8.43 -32.94 -6.35
C LEU A 183 -9.77 -32.99 -7.07
N PHE A 184 -10.51 -31.88 -7.09
CA PHE A 184 -11.76 -31.75 -7.85
C PHE A 184 -11.52 -31.95 -9.35
N GLY A 185 -10.48 -31.32 -9.92
CA GLY A 185 -10.11 -31.48 -11.32
C GLY A 185 -9.79 -32.94 -11.69
N TYR A 186 -9.00 -33.63 -10.86
CA TYR A 186 -8.73 -35.06 -11.04
C TYR A 186 -9.99 -35.92 -10.89
N GLY A 187 -10.84 -35.62 -9.91
CA GLY A 187 -12.10 -36.34 -9.69
C GLY A 187 -13.05 -36.22 -10.88
N VAL A 188 -13.25 -35.01 -11.40
CA VAL A 188 -14.05 -34.76 -12.62
C VAL A 188 -13.42 -35.45 -13.82
N GLY A 189 -12.10 -35.36 -14.00
CA GLY A 189 -11.38 -36.02 -15.09
C GLY A 189 -11.54 -37.54 -15.06
N PHE A 190 -11.39 -38.15 -13.88
CA PHE A 190 -11.56 -39.59 -13.67
C PHE A 190 -13.02 -40.02 -13.91
N PHE A 191 -13.99 -39.27 -13.37
CA PHE A 191 -15.42 -39.52 -13.59
C PHE A 191 -15.80 -39.42 -15.08
N CYS A 192 -15.36 -38.37 -15.79
CA CYS A 192 -15.60 -38.22 -17.23
C CYS A 192 -14.94 -39.32 -18.06
N SER A 193 -13.79 -39.85 -17.62
CA SER A 193 -13.12 -40.99 -18.27
C SER A 193 -13.91 -42.29 -18.08
N PHE A 194 -14.41 -42.55 -16.86
CA PHE A 194 -15.24 -43.71 -16.56
C PHE A 194 -16.60 -43.64 -17.25
N ALA A 195 -17.26 -42.48 -17.24
CA ALA A 195 -18.51 -42.25 -17.96
C ALA A 195 -18.35 -42.48 -19.48
N ARG A 196 -17.24 -42.03 -20.09
CA ARG A 196 -16.93 -42.35 -21.50
C ARG A 196 -16.78 -43.85 -21.76
N LYS A 197 -16.16 -44.60 -20.84
CA LYS A 197 -16.02 -46.05 -20.97
C LYS A 197 -17.33 -46.80 -20.72
N GLY A 198 -18.20 -46.30 -19.86
CA GLY A 198 -19.50 -46.90 -19.53
C GLY A 198 -20.62 -46.64 -20.56
N VAL A 199 -20.47 -45.62 -21.41
CA VAL A 199 -21.42 -45.28 -22.50
C VAL A 199 -20.99 -45.87 -23.86
N GLY A 200 -19.89 -46.62 -23.90
CA GLY A 200 -19.46 -47.34 -25.10
C GLY A 200 -20.40 -48.49 -25.47
N ILE A 201 -21.39 -48.18 -26.30
CA ILE A 201 -21.70 -48.94 -27.53
C ILE A 201 -20.63 -48.56 -28.57
#